data_AF-A0A1G2D9D7-F1
#
_entry.id   AF-A0A1G2D9D7-F1
#
_cell.length_a   1.000
_cell.length_b   1.000
_cell.length_c   1.000
_cell.angle_alpha   90.00
_cell.angle_beta   90.00
_cell.angle_gamma   90.00
#
_symmetry.space_group_name_H-M   'P 1'
#
loop_
_entity.id
_entity.type
_entity.pdbx_description
1 polymer ?
#
loop_
_entity_poly.entity_id
_entity_poly.type
_entity_poly.pdbx_seq_one_letter_code
_entity_poly.pdbx_strand_id
1 'polypeptide(L)'
;MYMIFLSHASIGALVPALVKKILPHTGKIFGVAEFDEETKMRVADLQYPAYYSVLYALWITILISVGLAPLFVFPLLGFVHFPDKGLFLLVLLGIVNTIGALTLLGGLIDATCWRLSSAHFRDYVRLRQIRSGTGYVIEQQITVLMKIGIIYNVVFLPVTVFLLL
;
A
#
# COMPACT_ATOMS: atom_id res chain seq x y z
N MET A 1 -26.64 -16.78 -26.26
CA MET A 1 -26.91 -16.69 -24.81
C MET A 1 -25.81 -15.87 -24.15
N TYR A 2 -25.84 -14.55 -24.36
CA TYR A 2 -24.72 -13.61 -24.18
C TYR A 2 -24.94 -12.61 -23.03
N MET A 3 -25.86 -12.90 -22.10
CA MET A 3 -26.41 -11.87 -21.20
C MET A 3 -26.30 -12.16 -19.70
N ILE A 4 -25.42 -13.08 -19.28
CA ILE A 4 -25.22 -13.40 -17.85
C ILE A 4 -23.77 -13.15 -17.38
N PHE A 5 -22.83 -12.88 -18.28
CA PHE A 5 -21.42 -12.65 -17.91
C PHE A 5 -21.11 -11.20 -17.44
N LEU A 6 -22.06 -10.26 -17.62
CA LEU A 6 -21.88 -8.84 -17.30
C LEU A 6 -22.19 -8.46 -15.84
N SER A 7 -22.80 -9.34 -15.05
CA SER A 7 -23.19 -9.03 -13.67
C SER A 7 -22.07 -9.18 -12.63
N HIS A 8 -20.99 -9.91 -12.96
CA HIS A 8 -19.86 -10.16 -12.05
C HIS A 8 -18.70 -9.15 -12.18
N ALA A 9 -18.76 -8.22 -13.14
CA ALA A 9 -17.77 -7.15 -13.31
C ALA A 9 -18.08 -5.88 -12.49
N SER A 10 -19.17 -5.89 -11.70
CA SER A 10 -19.63 -4.73 -10.93
C SER A 10 -18.69 -4.40 -9.77
N ILE A 11 -18.16 -5.39 -9.05
CA ILE A 11 -17.16 -5.17 -7.99
C ILE A 11 -15.81 -4.73 -8.58
N GLY A 12 -15.39 -5.35 -9.69
CA GLY A 12 -14.14 -5.00 -10.39
C GLY A 12 -14.15 -3.63 -11.08
N ALA A 13 -15.32 -3.10 -11.43
CA ALA A 13 -15.49 -1.75 -11.97
C ALA A 13 -15.74 -0.70 -10.87
N LEU A 14 -16.44 -1.05 -9.79
CA LEU A 14 -16.65 -0.15 -8.65
C LEU A 14 -15.35 0.08 -7.88
N VAL A 15 -14.55 -0.96 -7.60
CA VAL A 15 -13.36 -0.82 -6.76
C VAL A 15 -12.38 0.22 -7.32
N PRO A 16 -11.99 0.21 -8.62
CA PRO A 16 -11.12 1.24 -9.18
C PRO A 16 -11.74 2.64 -9.16
N ALA A 17 -13.05 2.76 -9.38
CA ALA A 17 -13.74 4.05 -9.37
C ALA A 17 -13.87 4.61 -7.95
N LEU A 18 -14.19 3.77 -6.97
CA LEU A 18 -14.29 4.11 -5.55
C LEU A 18 -12.91 4.48 -5.01
N VAL A 19 -11.89 3.67 -5.31
CA VAL A 19 -10.48 3.92 -4.96
C VAL A 19 -10.03 5.25 -5.59
N LYS A 20 -10.30 5.49 -6.88
CA LYS A 20 -9.98 6.78 -7.52
C LYS A 20 -10.70 7.97 -6.89
N LYS A 21 -11.90 7.78 -6.34
CA LYS A 21 -12.67 8.84 -5.69
C LYS A 21 -12.22 9.10 -4.26
N ILE A 22 -11.76 8.05 -3.56
CA ILE A 22 -11.32 8.13 -2.16
C ILE A 22 -9.86 8.58 -2.05
N LEU A 23 -8.96 8.11 -2.94
CA LEU A 23 -7.52 8.43 -2.94
C LEU A 23 -7.22 9.94 -2.84
N PRO A 24 -7.85 10.82 -3.64
CA PRO A 24 -7.63 12.27 -3.61
C PRO A 24 -8.20 12.97 -2.37
N HIS A 25 -8.95 12.25 -1.53
CA HIS A 25 -9.42 12.77 -0.25
C HIS A 25 -8.63 12.17 0.91
N THR A 26 -7.95 11.04 0.68
CA THR A 26 -7.21 10.32 1.71
C THR A 26 -6.04 11.15 2.22
N GLY A 27 -5.29 11.82 1.32
CA GLY A 27 -4.22 12.73 1.73
C GLY A 27 -4.70 13.88 2.62
N LYS A 28 -5.87 14.47 2.30
CA LYS A 28 -6.47 15.55 3.09
C LYS A 28 -6.91 15.09 4.48
N ILE A 29 -7.50 13.89 4.57
CA ILE A 29 -7.93 13.29 5.85
C ILE A 29 -6.74 13.14 6.80
N PHE A 30 -5.57 12.79 6.28
CA PHE A 30 -4.36 12.60 7.09
C PHE A 30 -3.44 13.83 7.16
N GLY A 31 -3.90 14.99 6.70
CA GLY A 31 -3.14 16.25 6.75
C GLY A 31 -1.88 16.25 5.88
N VAL A 32 -1.86 15.45 4.81
CA VAL A 32 -0.76 15.39 3.86
C VAL A 32 -0.91 16.52 2.83
N ALA A 33 0.14 17.33 2.69
CA ALA A 33 0.18 18.43 1.74
C ALA A 33 0.23 17.91 0.30
N GLU A 34 -0.53 18.54 -0.59
CA GLU A 34 -0.39 18.35 -2.04
C GLU A 34 0.95 18.93 -2.51
N PHE A 35 1.48 18.43 -3.63
CA PHE A 35 2.63 19.08 -4.27
C PHE A 35 2.28 20.52 -4.67
N ASP A 36 3.23 21.44 -4.47
CA ASP A 36 3.11 22.81 -4.97
C ASP A 36 3.11 22.86 -6.52
N GLU A 37 2.58 23.95 -7.07
CA GLU A 37 2.45 24.12 -8.52
C GLU A 37 3.81 24.18 -9.22
N GLU A 38 4.84 24.71 -8.57
CA GLU A 38 6.21 24.74 -9.10
C GLU A 38 6.75 23.33 -9.31
N THR A 39 6.58 22.45 -8.33
CA THR A 39 6.97 21.04 -8.38
C THR A 39 6.18 20.31 -9.46
N LYS A 40 4.87 20.55 -9.58
CA LYS A 40 4.03 19.94 -10.62
C LYS A 40 4.51 20.32 -12.02
N MET A 41 4.79 21.60 -12.26
CA MET A 41 5.31 22.10 -13.54
C MET A 41 6.69 21.51 -13.83
N ARG A 42 7.62 21.61 -12.87
CA ARG A 42 8.99 21.10 -13.00
C ARG A 42 9.02 19.62 -13.38
N VAL A 43 8.23 18.77 -12.74
CA VAL A 43 8.24 17.33 -13.04
C VAL A 43 7.49 16.98 -14.32
N ALA A 44 6.58 17.84 -14.80
CA ALA A 44 5.87 17.65 -16.07
C ALA A 44 6.75 17.97 -17.29
N ASP A 45 7.66 18.94 -17.15
CA ASP A 45 8.54 19.39 -18.24
C ASP A 45 9.77 18.48 -18.47
N LEU A 46 10.06 17.59 -17.52
CA LEU A 46 11.19 16.66 -17.61
C LEU A 46 10.88 15.45 -18.52
N GLN A 47 11.89 15.05 -19.30
CA GLN A 47 11.86 13.77 -20.01
C GLN A 47 12.49 12.67 -19.14
N TYR A 48 11.79 11.54 -19.04
CA TYR A 48 12.21 10.42 -18.22
C TYR A 48 12.57 9.20 -19.07
N PRO A 49 13.67 8.49 -18.74
CA PRO A 49 14.01 7.25 -19.42
C PRO A 49 12.90 6.20 -19.30
N ALA A 50 12.71 5.40 -20.35
CA ALA A 50 11.67 4.37 -20.37
C ALA A 50 11.82 3.35 -19.22
N TYR A 51 13.05 3.03 -18.80
CA TYR A 51 13.33 2.07 -17.74
C TYR A 51 12.85 2.53 -16.35
N TYR A 52 12.56 3.82 -16.15
CA TYR A 52 11.96 4.31 -14.89
C TYR A 52 10.56 3.74 -14.66
N SER A 53 9.81 3.45 -15.73
CA SER A 53 8.52 2.77 -15.60
C SER A 53 8.65 1.37 -15.00
N VAL A 54 9.69 0.64 -15.39
CA VAL A 54 10.00 -0.69 -14.87
C VAL A 54 10.43 -0.61 -13.40
N LEU A 55 11.31 0.35 -13.06
CA LEU A 55 11.74 0.56 -11.67
C LEU A 55 10.56 0.95 -10.77
N TYR A 56 9.65 1.79 -11.26
CA TYR A 56 8.44 2.16 -10.52
C TYR A 56 7.50 0.96 -10.35
N ALA A 57 7.29 0.16 -11.39
CA ALA A 57 6.51 -1.07 -11.27
C ALA A 57 7.12 -2.02 -10.24
N LEU A 58 8.44 -2.21 -10.26
CA LEU A 58 9.15 -3.05 -9.30
C LEU A 58 8.99 -2.53 -7.86
N TRP A 59 9.11 -1.22 -7.65
CA TRP A 59 8.86 -0.58 -6.36
C TRP A 59 7.47 -0.94 -5.84
N ILE A 60 6.43 -0.71 -6.65
CA ILE A 60 5.04 -1.01 -6.27
C ILE A 60 4.84 -2.51 -6.01
N THR A 61 5.44 -3.38 -6.84
CA THR A 61 5.38 -4.83 -6.62
C THR A 61 5.99 -5.22 -5.28
N ILE A 62 7.17 -4.68 -4.93
CA ILE A 62 7.81 -4.97 -3.63
C ILE A 62 6.90 -4.54 -2.47
N LEU A 63 6.31 -3.34 -2.54
CA LEU A 63 5.39 -2.84 -1.50
C LEU A 63 4.19 -3.76 -1.31
N ILE A 64 3.56 -4.20 -2.42
CA ILE A 64 2.42 -5.11 -2.37
C ILE A 64 2.84 -6.47 -1.83
N SER A 65 3.93 -7.04 -2.34
CA SER A 65 4.42 -8.37 -1.95
C SER A 65 4.71 -8.45 -0.45
N VAL A 66 5.37 -7.44 0.11
CA VAL A 66 5.65 -7.43 1.56
C VAL A 66 4.39 -7.23 2.38
N GLY A 67 3.48 -6.38 1.92
CA GLY A 67 2.19 -6.20 2.58
C GLY A 67 1.35 -7.48 2.65
N LEU A 68 1.44 -8.35 1.63
CA LEU A 68 0.71 -9.62 1.56
C LEU A 68 1.41 -10.79 2.28
N ALA A 69 2.65 -10.64 2.72
CA ALA A 69 3.40 -11.71 3.38
C ALA A 69 2.66 -12.35 4.58
N PRO A 70 1.95 -11.60 5.46
CA PRO A 70 1.19 -12.19 6.57
C PRO A 70 0.12 -13.21 6.15
N LEU A 71 -0.46 -13.09 4.95
CA LEU A 71 -1.43 -14.07 4.43
C LEU A 71 -0.84 -15.47 4.29
N PHE A 72 0.47 -15.57 4.11
CA PHE A 72 1.18 -16.85 3.97
C PHE A 72 1.85 -17.25 5.28
N VAL A 73 2.47 -16.28 5.98
CA VAL A 73 3.21 -16.53 7.21
C VAL A 73 2.30 -17.03 8.33
N PHE A 74 1.13 -16.40 8.55
CA PHE A 74 0.24 -16.80 9.65
C PHE A 74 -0.34 -18.21 9.47
N PRO A 75 -0.86 -18.62 8.29
CA PRO A 75 -1.32 -19.99 8.09
C PRO A 75 -0.18 -21.01 8.16
N LEU A 76 0.98 -20.74 7.54
CA LEU A 76 2.07 -21.71 7.47
C LEU A 76 2.78 -21.89 8.80
N LEU A 77 3.29 -20.80 9.40
CA LEU A 77 4.01 -20.88 10.67
C LEU A 77 3.07 -21.04 11.86
N GLY A 78 1.89 -20.41 11.79
CA GLY A 78 0.89 -20.55 12.84
C GLY A 78 0.40 -21.99 13.00
N PHE A 79 0.28 -22.75 11.90
CA PHE A 79 -0.14 -24.15 11.99
C PHE A 79 0.94 -25.03 12.63
N VAL A 80 2.23 -24.69 12.42
CA VAL A 80 3.36 -25.40 13.04
C VAL A 80 3.45 -25.12 14.54
N HIS A 81 3.24 -23.87 14.94
CA HIS A 81 3.41 -23.45 16.34
C HIS A 81 2.14 -23.53 17.19
N PHE A 82 0.97 -23.49 16.56
CA PHE A 82 -0.34 -23.53 17.19
C PHE A 82 -1.25 -24.55 16.49
N PRO A 83 -0.87 -25.85 16.49
CA PRO A 83 -1.59 -26.88 15.74
C PRO A 83 -3.03 -27.10 16.23
N ASP A 84 -3.30 -26.77 17.50
CA ASP A 84 -4.63 -26.86 18.10
C ASP A 84 -5.57 -25.73 17.64
N LYS A 85 -5.01 -24.68 17.01
CA LYS A 85 -5.79 -23.58 16.46
C LYS A 85 -6.21 -23.96 15.04
N GLY A 86 -7.51 -23.83 14.76
CA GLY A 86 -8.04 -24.13 13.43
C GLY A 86 -7.45 -23.22 12.34
N LEU A 87 -7.20 -23.77 11.16
CA LEU A 87 -6.66 -23.05 9.98
C LEU A 87 -7.42 -21.74 9.69
N PHE A 88 -8.74 -21.74 9.91
CA PHE A 88 -9.57 -20.55 9.74
C PHE A 88 -9.10 -19.36 10.59
N LEU A 89 -8.76 -19.58 11.86
CA LEU A 89 -8.27 -18.52 12.75
C LEU A 89 -6.95 -17.95 12.24
N LEU A 90 -6.04 -18.82 11.79
CA LEU A 90 -4.73 -18.41 11.26
C LEU A 90 -4.86 -17.61 9.97
N VAL A 91 -5.75 -18.01 9.07
CA VAL A 91 -6.07 -17.25 7.85
C VAL A 91 -6.67 -15.89 8.20
N LEU A 92 -7.59 -15.83 9.17
CA LEU A 92 -8.18 -14.57 9.64
C LEU A 92 -7.11 -13.63 10.20
N LEU A 93 -6.21 -14.14 11.06
CA LEU A 93 -5.09 -13.38 11.58
C LEU A 93 -4.16 -12.90 10.48
N GLY A 94 -3.91 -13.70 9.44
CA GLY A 94 -3.15 -13.30 8.26
C GLY A 94 -3.79 -12.13 7.49
N ILE A 95 -5.10 -12.20 7.23
CA ILE A 95 -5.85 -11.14 6.54
C ILE A 95 -5.79 -9.82 7.31
N VAL A 96 -5.99 -9.92 8.62
CA VAL A 96 -5.99 -8.77 9.50
C VAL A 96 -4.59 -8.15 9.56
N ASN A 97 -3.56 -8.94 9.84
CA ASN A 97 -2.18 -8.47 9.91
C ASN A 97 -1.63 -7.95 8.56
N THR A 98 -2.25 -8.32 7.43
CA THR A 98 -1.95 -7.74 6.11
C THR A 98 -2.18 -6.22 6.09
N ILE A 99 -3.20 -5.71 6.78
CA ILE A 99 -3.46 -4.26 6.88
C ILE A 99 -2.33 -3.56 7.62
N GLY A 100 -1.89 -4.15 8.74
CA GLY A 100 -0.74 -3.67 9.52
C GLY A 100 0.57 -3.73 8.73
N ALA A 101 0.79 -4.79 7.97
CA ALA A 101 1.98 -4.94 7.14
C ALA A 101 2.00 -3.98 5.94
N LEU A 102 0.89 -3.82 5.23
CA LEU A 102 0.77 -2.87 4.11
C LEU A 102 1.07 -1.43 4.55
N THR A 103 0.70 -1.07 5.79
CA THR A 103 0.94 0.26 6.32
C THR A 103 2.34 0.41 6.93
N LEU A 104 2.71 -0.44 7.89
CA LEU A 104 3.99 -0.31 8.60
C LEU A 104 5.19 -0.79 7.77
N LEU A 105 5.17 -2.05 7.31
CA LEU A 105 6.27 -2.60 6.51
C LEU A 105 6.33 -1.92 5.14
N GLY A 106 5.16 -1.69 4.54
CA GLY A 106 5.05 -0.88 3.32
C GLY A 106 5.68 0.50 3.51
N GLY A 107 5.33 1.24 4.57
CA GLY A 107 5.92 2.55 4.86
C GLY A 107 7.44 2.52 5.09
N LEU A 108 7.96 1.50 5.77
CA LEU A 108 9.41 1.34 6.00
C LEU A 108 10.18 1.05 4.71
N ILE A 109 9.64 0.19 3.85
CA ILE A 109 10.21 -0.10 2.54
C ILE A 109 10.13 1.13 1.66
N ASP A 110 8.99 1.82 1.66
CA ASP A 110 8.79 3.05 0.88
C ASP A 110 9.79 4.14 1.31
N ALA A 111 10.04 4.28 2.62
CA ALA A 111 11.10 5.14 3.15
C ALA A 111 12.50 4.77 2.65
N THR A 112 12.79 3.47 2.58
CA THR A 112 14.08 2.95 2.12
C THR A 112 14.26 3.17 0.62
N CYS A 113 13.28 2.76 -0.19
CA CYS A 113 13.26 2.98 -1.63
C CYS A 113 13.35 4.48 -1.95
N TRP A 114 12.63 5.33 -1.22
CA TRP A 114 12.70 6.79 -1.37
C TRP A 114 14.11 7.31 -1.11
N ARG A 115 14.72 6.95 0.02
CA ARG A 115 16.07 7.40 0.37
C ARG A 115 17.15 6.93 -0.61
N LEU A 116 17.05 5.70 -1.11
CA LEU A 116 18.03 5.14 -2.05
C LEU A 116 17.83 5.62 -3.50
N SER A 117 16.63 6.13 -3.83
CA SER A 117 16.32 6.62 -5.16
C SER A 117 17.08 7.89 -5.52
N SER A 118 17.52 7.99 -6.78
CA SER A 118 18.10 9.22 -7.33
C SER A 118 17.07 10.34 -7.44
N ALA A 119 17.52 11.60 -7.46
CA ALA A 119 16.63 12.76 -7.58
C ALA A 119 15.74 12.69 -8.84
N HIS A 120 16.32 12.32 -10.00
CA HIS A 120 15.57 12.16 -11.24
C HIS A 120 14.51 11.06 -11.17
N PHE A 121 14.80 9.93 -10.50
CA PHE A 121 13.82 8.88 -10.34
C PHE A 121 12.71 9.28 -9.35
N ARG A 122 13.04 10.01 -8.27
CA ARG A 122 12.02 10.59 -7.37
C ARG A 122 11.09 11.54 -8.10
N ASP A 123 11.59 12.36 -9.03
CA ASP A 123 10.75 13.22 -9.87
C ASP A 123 9.82 12.44 -10.78
N TYR A 124 10.30 11.31 -11.32
CA TYR A 124 9.44 10.39 -12.06
C TYR A 124 8.32 9.81 -11.19
N VAL A 125 8.63 9.40 -9.95
CA VAL A 125 7.63 8.91 -8.99
C VAL A 125 6.59 10.00 -8.70
N ARG A 126 7.02 11.25 -8.46
CA ARG A 126 6.12 12.40 -8.27
C ARG A 126 5.21 12.62 -9.48
N LEU A 127 5.76 12.58 -10.69
CA LEU A 127 4.99 12.68 -11.93
C LEU A 127 3.91 11.57 -12.00
N ARG A 128 4.27 10.33 -11.68
CA ARG A 128 3.31 9.20 -11.65
C ARG A 128 2.19 9.44 -10.64
N GLN A 129 2.53 9.90 -9.44
CA GLN A 129 1.56 10.22 -8.39
C GLN A 129 0.61 11.35 -8.77
N ILE A 130 1.11 12.42 -9.39
CA ILE A 130 0.27 13.52 -9.89
C ILE A 130 -0.71 12.97 -10.93
N ARG A 131 -0.24 12.16 -11.89
CA ARG A 131 -1.09 11.54 -12.92
C ARG A 131 -2.12 10.56 -12.36
N SER A 132 -1.85 9.90 -11.23
CA SER A 132 -2.79 8.99 -10.56
C SER A 132 -3.76 9.68 -9.60
N GLY A 133 -3.65 11.01 -9.40
CA GLY A 133 -4.48 11.74 -8.44
C GLY A 133 -4.03 11.56 -6.98
N THR A 134 -2.79 11.13 -6.75
CA THR A 134 -2.17 10.94 -5.44
C THR A 134 -0.96 11.85 -5.24
N GLY A 135 -0.96 13.02 -5.89
CA GLY A 135 0.13 13.99 -5.91
C GLY A 135 0.32 14.73 -4.58
N TYR A 136 0.69 14.00 -3.54
CA TYR A 136 1.02 14.53 -2.23
C TYR A 136 2.48 14.27 -1.88
N VAL A 137 3.00 15.05 -0.92
CA VAL A 137 4.37 14.92 -0.42
C VAL A 137 4.63 13.51 0.10
N ILE A 138 5.50 12.77 -0.58
CA ILE A 138 5.79 11.35 -0.30
C ILE A 138 6.34 11.15 1.11
N GLU A 139 7.21 12.02 1.59
CA GLU A 139 7.78 11.95 2.93
C GLU A 139 6.68 12.00 4.02
N GLN A 140 5.65 12.80 3.78
CA GLN A 140 4.50 12.89 4.68
C GLN A 140 3.60 11.66 4.55
N GLN A 141 3.37 11.15 3.34
CA GLN A 141 2.64 9.89 3.11
C GLN A 141 3.29 8.71 3.85
N ILE A 142 4.61 8.56 3.70
CA ILE A 142 5.42 7.54 4.38
C ILE A 142 5.26 7.67 5.90
N THR A 143 5.35 8.88 6.43
CA THR A 143 5.21 9.14 7.87
C THR A 143 3.81 8.76 8.37
N VAL A 144 2.76 9.11 7.63
CA VAL A 144 1.38 8.76 7.96
C VAL A 144 1.18 7.24 7.92
N LEU A 145 1.67 6.56 6.88
CA LEU A 145 1.57 5.10 6.75
C LEU A 145 2.23 4.39 7.94
N MET A 146 3.43 4.82 8.33
CA MET A 146 4.10 4.28 9.51
C MET A 146 3.31 4.55 10.80
N LYS A 147 2.77 5.75 11.01
CA LYS A 147 1.95 6.07 12.18
C LYS A 147 0.70 5.19 12.28
N ILE A 148 -0.04 5.06 11.18
CA ILE A 148 -1.22 4.19 11.10
C ILE A 148 -0.81 2.76 11.40
N GLY A 149 0.28 2.29 10.79
CA GLY A 149 0.80 0.94 11.01
C GLY A 149 1.20 0.68 12.46
N ILE A 150 1.87 1.63 13.12
CA ILE A 150 2.23 1.51 14.54
C ILE A 150 0.96 1.43 15.40
N ILE A 151 0.01 2.36 15.23
CA ILE A 151 -1.24 2.37 16.00
C ILE A 151 -1.99 1.05 15.79
N TYR A 152 -2.10 0.61 14.53
CA TYR A 152 -2.73 -0.65 14.17
C TYR A 152 -2.09 -1.83 14.91
N ASN A 153 -0.76 -1.97 14.82
CA ASN A 153 -0.05 -3.08 15.46
C ASN A 153 -0.15 -3.01 16.98
N VAL A 154 -0.08 -1.84 17.61
CA VAL A 154 -0.25 -1.69 19.06
C VAL A 154 -1.63 -2.15 19.53
N VAL A 155 -2.69 -1.86 18.77
CA VAL A 155 -4.06 -2.27 19.10
C VAL A 155 -4.32 -3.74 18.79
N PHE A 156 -3.80 -4.25 17.66
CA PHE A 156 -4.11 -5.58 17.17
C PHE A 156 -3.19 -6.69 17.68
N LEU A 157 -1.98 -6.35 18.14
CA LEU A 157 -1.04 -7.32 18.69
C LEU A 157 -1.56 -7.99 19.96
N PRO A 158 -2.16 -7.29 20.95
CA PRO A 158 -2.80 -7.94 22.10
C PRO A 158 -3.92 -8.90 21.71
N VAL A 159 -4.74 -8.53 20.72
CA VAL A 159 -5.82 -9.39 20.21
C VAL A 159 -5.25 -10.64 19.55
N THR A 160 -4.20 -10.48 18.74
CA THR A 160 -3.51 -11.60 18.07
C THR A 160 -2.92 -12.56 19.11
N VAL A 161 -2.25 -12.04 20.14
CA VAL A 161 -1.68 -12.85 21.22
C VAL A 161 -2.79 -13.57 21.99
N PHE A 162 -3.86 -12.88 22.38
CA PHE A 162 -4.99 -13.49 23.08
C PHE A 162 -5.65 -14.63 22.30
N LEU A 163 -5.77 -14.50 20.97
CA LEU A 163 -6.37 -15.55 20.13
C LEU A 163 -5.45 -16.76 19.94
N LEU A 164 -4.13 -16.56 20.03
CA LEU A 164 -3.11 -17.60 19.85
C LEU A 164 -2.75 -18.33 21.15
N LEU A 165 -2.87 -17.69 22.31
CA LEU A 165 -2.81 -18.32 23.64
C LEU A 165 -4.04 -19.22 23.86
#